data_AF-A0A0N1I1Z9-F1
#
_entry.id   AF-A0A0N1I1Z9-F1
#
_cell.length_a   1.000
_cell.length_b   1.000
_cell.length_c   1.000
_cell.angle_alpha   90.00
_cell.angle_beta   90.00
_cell.angle_gamma   90.00
#
_symmetry.space_group_name_H-M   'P 1'
#
loop_
_entity.id
_entity.type
_entity.pdbx_description
1 polymer ?
#
loop_
_entity_poly.entity_id
_entity_poly.type
_entity_poly.pdbx_seq_one_letter_code
_entity_poly.pdbx_strand_id
1 'polypeptide(L)' 'MLSGGAADVKNHPYFHGANWDKLYARRYPAPIHVKVKSAGDTRNFENYPDSPVDRTPPLTSAQQAEFKEF' A
#
# COMPACT_ATOMS: atom_id res chain seq x y z
N MET A 1 -13.32 3.77 -26.17
CA MET A 1 -12.17 3.74 -25.24
C MET A 1 -12.07 5.11 -24.59
N LEU A 2 -11.81 5.17 -23.29
CA LEU A 2 -11.56 6.43 -22.56
C LEU A 2 -10.27 7.05 -23.10
N SER A 3 -10.38 8.12 -23.86
CA SER A 3 -9.24 8.78 -24.53
C SER A 3 -8.58 9.84 -23.64
N GLY A 4 -9.24 10.29 -22.57
CA GLY A 4 -8.75 11.28 -21.61
C GLY A 4 -8.05 10.68 -20.38
N GLY A 5 -7.89 9.35 -20.32
CA GLY A 5 -7.20 8.67 -19.22
C GLY A 5 -7.88 8.92 -17.87
N ALA A 6 -7.11 9.31 -16.85
CA ALA A 6 -7.63 9.56 -15.50
C ALA A 6 -8.63 10.74 -15.45
N ALA A 7 -8.59 11.67 -16.41
CA ALA A 7 -9.51 12.81 -16.45
C ALA A 7 -10.96 12.34 -16.68
N ASP A 8 -11.16 11.31 -17.50
CA ASP A 8 -12.50 10.80 -17.77
C ASP A 8 -13.13 10.18 -16.50
N VAL A 9 -12.31 9.52 -15.66
CA VAL A 9 -12.75 8.99 -14.37
C VAL A 9 -13.10 10.13 -13.41
N LYS A 10 -12.25 11.15 -13.31
CA LYS A 10 -12.46 12.29 -12.41
C LYS A 10 -13.71 13.12 -12.77
N ASN A 11 -14.05 13.18 -14.05
CA ASN A 11 -15.20 13.94 -14.58
C ASN A 11 -16.48 13.10 -14.70
N HIS A 12 -16.45 11.80 -14.37
CA HIS A 12 -17.62 10.94 -14.46
C HIS A 12 -18.72 11.35 -13.46
N PRO A 13 -20.02 11.31 -13.82
CA PRO A 13 -21.13 11.72 -12.94
C PRO A 13 -21.15 11.05 -11.56
N TYR A 14 -20.66 9.81 -11.45
CA TYR A 14 -20.54 9.11 -10.16
C TYR A 14 -19.70 9.89 -9.13
N PHE A 15 -18.67 10.61 -9.57
CA PHE A 15 -17.79 11.41 -8.71
C PHE A 15 -18.17 12.89 -8.67
N HIS A 16 -19.37 13.26 -9.14
CA HIS A 16 -19.82 14.64 -9.07
C HIS A 16 -19.86 15.12 -7.61
N GLY A 17 -19.21 16.26 -7.33
CA GLY A 17 -19.08 16.82 -5.98
C GLY A 17 -17.80 16.39 -5.25
N ALA A 18 -17.05 15.41 -5.78
CA ALA A 18 -15.73 15.10 -5.27
C ALA A 18 -14.76 16.26 -5.54
N ASN A 19 -14.18 16.83 -4.49
CA ASN A 19 -13.10 17.79 -4.62
C ASN A 19 -11.75 17.05 -4.55
N TRP A 20 -11.17 16.79 -5.72
CA TRP A 20 -9.91 16.04 -5.86
C TRP A 20 -8.72 16.74 -5.18
N ASP A 21 -8.68 18.07 -5.16
CA ASP A 21 -7.60 18.83 -4.51
C ASP A 21 -7.65 18.70 -2.98
N LYS A 22 -8.86 18.76 -2.39
CA LYS A 22 -9.06 18.53 -0.95
C LYS A 22 -8.74 17.08 -0.56
N LEU A 23 -9.10 16.12 -1.41
CA LEU A 23 -8.76 14.71 -1.20
C LEU A 23 -7.24 14.51 -1.23
N TYR A 24 -6.56 15.07 -2.24
CA TYR A 24 -5.10 15.01 -2.34
C TYR A 24 -4.41 15.69 -1.14
N ALA A 25 -4.91 16.84 -0.71
CA ALA A 25 -4.44 17.57 0.46
C ALA A 25 -4.84 16.93 1.80
N ARG A 26 -5.42 15.72 1.80
CA ARG A 26 -5.82 14.95 2.99
C ARG A 26 -6.74 15.74 3.94
N ARG A 27 -7.64 16.55 3.38
CA ARG A 27 -8.57 17.40 4.16
C ARG A 27 -9.86 16.70 4.58
N TYR A 28 -10.19 15.57 3.97
CA TYR A 28 -11.33 14.76 4.36
C TYR A 28 -10.94 13.75 5.44
N PRO A 29 -11.75 13.57 6.50
CA PRO A 29 -11.58 12.44 7.39
C PRO A 29 -11.84 11.13 6.62
N ALA A 30 -11.02 10.11 6.86
CA ALA A 30 -11.27 8.79 6.31
C ALA A 30 -12.59 8.24 6.87
N PRO A 31 -13.49 7.66 6.04
CA PRO A 31 -14.74 7.07 6.52
C PRO A 31 -14.54 5.94 7.52
N ILE A 32 -13.41 5.22 7.41
CA ILE A 32 -13.02 4.15 8.32
C ILE A 32 -11.80 4.64 9.10
N HIS A 33 -12.00 4.89 10.40
CA HIS A 33 -10.91 5.25 11.30
C HIS A 33 -10.13 4.00 11.69
N VAL A 34 -8.88 3.91 11.24
CA VAL A 34 -7.96 2.85 11.66
C VAL A 34 -7.62 3.08 13.12
N LYS A 35 -7.97 2.12 13.96
CA LYS A 35 -7.56 2.13 15.36
C LYS A 35 -6.06 1.80 15.39
N VAL A 36 -5.25 2.51 16.17
CA VAL A 36 -3.84 2.18 16.50
C VAL A 36 -3.61 2.39 18.01
N LYS A 37 -2.97 1.43 18.70
CA LYS A 37 -2.73 1.49 20.17
C LYS A 37 -1.29 1.86 20.51
N SER A 38 -0.32 1.48 19.68
CA SER A 38 1.12 1.73 19.88
C SER A 38 1.87 1.64 18.55
N ALA A 39 3.15 1.99 18.55
CA ALA A 39 4.00 1.94 17.35
C ALA A 39 4.18 0.52 16.77
N GLY A 40 4.02 -0.52 17.58
CA GLY A 40 4.12 -1.94 17.17
C GLY A 40 2.78 -2.65 17.04
N ASP A 41 1.66 -1.93 16.93
CA ASP A 41 0.33 -2.54 16.86
C ASP A 41 0.06 -3.17 15.47
N THR A 42 0.09 -4.50 15.41
CA THR A 42 -0.10 -5.29 14.17
C THR A 42 -1.52 -5.81 13.96
N ARG A 43 -2.49 -5.44 14.79
CA ARG A 43 -3.84 -6.07 14.76
C ARG A 43 -4.69 -5.77 13.53
N ASN A 44 -4.29 -4.82 12.70
CA ASN A 44 -4.95 -4.53 11.43
C ASN A 44 -4.39 -5.40 10.28
N PHE A 45 -3.45 -6.31 10.60
CA PHE A 45 -2.88 -7.30 9.70
C PHE A 45 -3.31 -8.71 10.13
N GLU A 46 -3.25 -9.64 9.18
CA GLU A 46 -3.47 -11.06 9.46
C GLU A 46 -2.28 -11.63 10.26
N ASN A 47 -2.58 -12.60 11.14
CA ASN A 47 -1.54 -13.37 11.80
C ASN A 47 -1.12 -14.51 10.88
N TYR A 48 0.14 -14.49 10.46
CA TYR A 48 0.75 -15.60 9.75
C TYR A 48 1.54 -16.46 10.74
N PRO A 49 1.61 -17.79 10.54
CA PRO A 49 2.52 -18.61 11.32
C PRO A 49 3.96 -18.13 11.09
N ASP A 50 4.79 -18.25 12.12
CA ASP A 50 6.22 -18.02 11.97
C ASP A 50 6.76 -18.95 10.88
N SER A 51 7.72 -18.45 10.10
CA SER A 51 8.45 -19.31 9.18
C SER A 51 9.06 -20.48 9.97
N PRO A 52 9.10 -21.69 9.39
CA PRO A 52 9.92 -22.74 9.95
C PRO A 52 11.33 -22.19 10.18
N VAL A 53 11.95 -22.49 11.33
CA VAL A 53 13.33 -22.09 11.65
C VAL A 53 14.18 -22.22 10.39
N ASP A 54 14.83 -21.12 10.00
CA ASP A 54 15.43 -20.94 8.69
C ASP A 54 16.49 -22.04 8.43
N ARG A 55 16.07 -23.07 7.70
CA ARG A 55 16.94 -24.18 7.27
C ARG A 55 17.36 -23.99 5.81
N THR A 56 17.10 -22.82 5.25
CA THR A 56 17.54 -22.52 3.89
C THR A 56 19.06 -22.38 3.88
N PRO A 57 19.76 -23.00 2.90
CA PRO A 57 21.19 -22.80 2.77
C PRO A 57 21.46 -21.32 2.45
N PRO A 58 22.58 -20.77 2.92
CA PRO A 58 22.96 -19.41 2.56
C PRO A 58 23.08 -19.27 1.04
N LEU A 59 22.77 -18.07 0.53
CA LEU A 59 22.96 -17.75 -0.88
C LEU A 59 24.42 -17.98 -1.30
N THR A 60 24.63 -18.48 -2.51
CA THR A 60 25.96 -18.54 -3.13
C THR A 60 26.49 -17.13 -3.41
N SER A 61 27.80 -16.98 -3.58
CA SER A 61 28.41 -15.69 -3.92
C SER A 61 27.85 -15.08 -5.22
N ALA A 62 27.45 -15.92 -6.18
CA ALA A 62 26.81 -15.47 -7.42
C ALA A 62 25.42 -14.89 -7.17
N GLN A 63 24.60 -15.56 -6.36
CA GLN A 63 23.27 -15.06 -5.97
C GLN A 63 23.36 -13.80 -5.12
N GLN A 64 24.31 -13.72 -4.19
CA GLN A 64 24.56 -12.49 -3.41
C GLN A 64 24.97 -11.32 -4.32
N ALA A 65 25.65 -11.58 -5.44
CA ALA A 65 26.07 -10.53 -6.36
C ALA A 65 24.89 -9.83 -7.05
N GLU A 66 23.74 -10.50 -7.20
CA GLU A 66 22.51 -9.91 -7.76
C GLU A 66 21.94 -8.79 -6.88
N PHE A 67 22.24 -8.80 -5.58
CA PHE A 67 21.72 -7.84 -4.59
C PHE A 67 22.72 -6.73 -4.22
N LYS A 68 23.83 -6.58 -4.95
CA LYS A 68 24.89 -5.61 -4.59
C LYS A 68 24.46 -4.15 -4.60
N GLU A 69 23.40 -3.84 -5.35
CA GLU A 69 22.90 -2.47 -5.54
C GLU A 69 21.52 -2.24 -4.89
N PHE A 70 21.05 -3.18 -4.05
CA PHE A 70 19.85 -2.98 -3.21
C PHE A 70 20.21 -2.18 -1.96
#